data_AF-A0A482UWU8-F1
#
_entry.id   AF-A0A482UWU8-F1
#
_cell.length_a   1.000
_cell.length_b   1.000
_cell.length_c   1.000
_cell.angle_alpha   90.00
_cell.angle_beta   90.00
_cell.angle_gamma   90.00
#
_symmetry.space_group_name_H-M   'P 1'
#
loop_
_entity.id
_entity.type
_entity.pdbx_description
1 polymer ?
#
loop_
_entity_poly.entity_id
_entity_poly.type
_entity_poly.pdbx_seq_one_letter_code
_entity_poly.pdbx_strand_id
1 'polypeptide(L)'
;MCTLIWVHTSIIYSTCIHRLYPILDAISDHELTTNTPIILCANKQDIVGALPPPLLLSHLAPLDAHTTLPISGVTGEGVERLMDAIVIEAKKGQRAKT
;
A
#
# COMPACT_ATOMS: atom_id res chain seq x y z
N MET A 1 4.46 -10.17 -10.66
CA MET A 1 3.57 -10.38 -9.51
C MET A 1 3.79 -9.17 -8.60
N CYS A 2 2.76 -8.63 -7.96
CA CYS A 2 2.88 -7.50 -7.03
C CYS A 2 2.09 -7.83 -5.76
N THR A 3 2.53 -7.29 -4.63
CA THR A 3 1.87 -7.50 -3.34
C THR A 3 1.02 -6.28 -3.01
N LEU A 4 -0.30 -6.50 -2.89
CA LEU A 4 -1.26 -5.49 -2.51
C LEU A 4 -1.48 -5.52 -1.00
N ILE A 5 -1.13 -4.44 -0.32
CA ILE A 5 -1.42 -4.27 1.11
C ILE A 5 -2.64 -3.37 1.25
N TRP A 6 -3.76 -3.97 1.64
CA TRP A 6 -5.00 -3.24 1.91
C TRP A 6 -5.07 -2.83 3.37
N VAL A 7 -4.94 -1.54 3.66
CA VAL A 7 -5.03 -1.00 5.01
C VAL A 7 -6.27 -0.12 5.13
N HIS A 8 -7.06 -0.42 6.14
CA HIS A 8 -8.23 0.36 6.46
C HIS A 8 -7.84 1.63 7.22
N THR A 9 -8.15 2.82 6.70
CA THR A 9 -7.73 4.11 7.30
C THR A 9 -8.21 4.30 8.73
N SER A 10 -9.32 3.69 9.15
CA SER A 10 -9.73 3.75 10.55
C SER A 10 -8.75 3.04 11.51
N ILE A 11 -7.99 2.05 11.04
CA ILE A 11 -6.92 1.41 11.83
C ILE A 11 -5.71 2.34 11.91
N ILE A 12 -5.45 3.06 10.83
CA ILE A 12 -4.35 3.98 10.69
C ILE A 12 -4.49 5.17 11.65
N TYR A 13 -5.71 5.69 11.84
CA TYR A 13 -5.98 6.78 12.79
C TYR A 13 -6.31 6.28 14.21
N SER A 14 -6.28 4.97 14.44
CA SER A 14 -6.52 4.39 15.75
C SER A 14 -5.21 4.25 16.53
N THR A 15 -5.31 4.22 17.86
CA THR A 15 -4.23 3.79 18.77
C THR A 15 -3.72 2.38 18.44
N CYS A 16 -4.46 1.63 17.63
CA CYS A 16 -4.10 0.31 17.12
C CYS A 16 -3.08 0.32 15.97
N ILE A 17 -2.62 1.48 15.45
CA ILE A 17 -1.63 1.52 14.35
C ILE A 17 -0.36 0.73 14.67
N HIS A 18 0.05 0.69 15.94
CA HIS A 18 1.19 -0.10 16.40
C HIS A 18 1.03 -1.61 16.19
N ARG A 19 -0.20 -2.11 16.04
CA ARG A 19 -0.48 -3.51 15.71
C ARG A 19 -0.30 -3.82 14.23
N LEU A 20 -0.28 -2.80 13.39
CA LEU A 20 -0.06 -2.93 11.95
C LEU A 20 1.44 -3.07 11.65
N TYR A 21 2.32 -2.43 12.42
CA TYR A 21 3.76 -2.43 12.15
C TYR A 21 4.38 -3.84 12.07
N PRO A 22 4.12 -4.79 12.98
CA PRO A 22 4.69 -6.13 12.86
C PRO A 22 4.24 -6.89 11.60
N ILE A 23 3.03 -6.59 11.10
CA ILE A 23 2.52 -7.18 9.85
C ILE A 23 3.23 -6.56 8.65
N LEU A 24 3.40 -5.24 8.67
CA LEU A 24 4.12 -4.51 7.62
C LEU A 24 5.60 -4.92 7.59
N ASP A 25 6.23 -5.12 8.74
CA ASP A 25 7.61 -5.61 8.86
C ASP A 25 7.74 -7.03 8.31
N ALA A 26 6.82 -7.94 8.66
CA ALA A 26 6.85 -9.32 8.14
C ALA A 26 6.65 -9.38 6.62
N ILE A 27 5.77 -8.54 6.07
CA ILE A 27 5.59 -8.40 4.61
C ILE A 27 6.86 -7.78 4.01
N SER A 28 7.42 -6.77 4.66
CA SER A 28 8.66 -6.12 4.21
C SER A 28 9.80 -7.09 4.05
N ASP A 29 10.08 -7.87 5.09
CA ASP A 29 11.16 -8.84 5.08
C ASP A 29 10.96 -9.90 3.99
N HIS A 30 9.72 -10.36 3.79
CA HIS A 30 9.41 -11.32 2.72
C HIS A 30 9.58 -10.72 1.32
N GLU A 31 9.05 -9.52 1.08
CA GLU A 31 9.04 -8.91 -0.26
C GLU A 31 10.42 -8.36 -0.66
N LEU A 32 11.22 -7.89 0.30
CA LEU A 32 12.63 -7.55 0.08
C LEU A 32 13.43 -8.76 -0.43
N THR A 33 13.10 -9.98 0.00
CA THR A 33 13.78 -11.19 -0.49
C THR A 33 13.30 -11.63 -1.88
N THR A 34 12.07 -11.30 -2.27
CA THR A 34 11.49 -11.71 -3.55
C THR A 34 11.57 -10.64 -4.64
N ASN A 35 12.02 -9.43 -4.29
CA ASN A 35 12.07 -8.26 -5.16
C ASN A 35 10.71 -7.96 -5.81
N THR A 36 9.65 -8.18 -5.04
CA THR A 36 8.27 -8.02 -5.50
C THR A 36 7.80 -6.60 -5.14
N PRO A 37 7.24 -5.84 -6.11
CA PRO A 37 6.77 -4.49 -5.84
C PRO A 37 5.55 -4.51 -4.90
N ILE A 38 5.54 -3.58 -3.95
CA ILE A 38 4.47 -3.40 -2.97
C ILE A 38 3.63 -2.19 -3.32
N ILE A 39 2.31 -2.39 -3.34
CA ILE A 39 1.33 -1.31 -3.50
C ILE A 39 0.55 -1.20 -2.20
N LEU A 40 0.62 -0.02 -1.56
CA LEU A 40 -0.17 0.28 -0.37
C LEU A 40 -1.46 0.97 -0.75
N CYS A 41 -2.58 0.38 -0.34
CA CYS A 41 -3.91 0.92 -0.53
C CYS A 41 -4.49 1.37 0.81
N ALA A 42 -4.70 2.68 0.98
CA ALA A 42 -5.33 3.26 2.15
C ALA A 42 -6.83 3.43 1.90
N ASN A 43 -7.62 2.44 2.34
CA ASN A 43 -9.05 2.38 2.07
C ASN A 43 -9.87 3.16 3.10
N LYS A 44 -11.01 3.72 2.66
CA LYS A 44 -11.96 4.57 3.40
C LYS A 44 -11.63 6.05 3.44
N GLN A 45 -11.07 6.60 2.36
CA GLN A 45 -10.84 8.04 2.29
C GLN A 45 -12.13 8.87 2.42
N ASP A 46 -13.29 8.30 2.08
CA ASP A 46 -14.61 8.91 2.22
C ASP A 46 -14.98 9.23 3.68
N ILE A 47 -14.38 8.50 4.64
CA ILE A 47 -14.68 8.68 6.07
C ILE A 47 -13.62 9.54 6.76
N VAL A 48 -12.34 9.35 6.41
CA VAL A 48 -11.20 9.88 7.19
C VAL A 48 -10.32 10.85 6.41
N GLY A 49 -10.63 11.10 5.13
CA GLY A 49 -9.82 11.92 4.23
C GLY A 49 -8.71 11.15 3.53
N ALA A 50 -8.03 11.83 2.60
CA ALA A 50 -7.17 11.20 1.60
C ALA A 50 -5.70 10.93 2.02
N LEU A 51 -5.28 11.29 3.24
CA LEU A 51 -3.87 11.24 3.62
C LEU A 51 -3.61 10.25 4.76
N PRO A 52 -2.78 9.22 4.58
CA PRO A 52 -2.29 8.45 5.71
C PRO A 52 -1.44 9.35 6.63
N PRO A 53 -1.39 9.07 7.94
CA PRO A 53 -0.51 9.75 8.89
C PRO A 53 0.95 9.64 8.46
N PRO A 54 1.75 10.69 8.70
CA PRO A 54 3.19 10.71 8.40
C PRO A 54 3.96 9.50 8.95
N LEU A 55 3.54 8.97 10.13
CA LEU A 55 4.16 7.81 10.77
C LEU A 55 4.03 6.53 9.95
N LEU A 56 2.90 6.32 9.27
CA LEU A 56 2.71 5.16 8.40
C LEU A 56 3.60 5.25 7.17
N LEU A 57 3.71 6.45 6.59
CA LEU A 57 4.55 6.71 5.42
C LEU A 57 6.03 6.53 5.73
N SER A 58 6.50 6.98 6.90
CA SER A 58 7.91 6.77 7.31
C SER A 58 8.24 5.30 7.52
N HIS A 59 7.30 4.49 8.03
CA HIS A 59 7.52 3.07 8.28
C HIS A 59 7.54 2.25 6.98
N LEU A 60 6.87 2.73 5.93
CA LEU A 60 6.77 2.10 4.62
C LEU A 60 7.77 2.65 3.59
N ALA A 61 8.51 3.71 3.93
CA ALA A 61 9.58 4.23 3.08
C ALA A 61 10.68 3.20 2.71
N PRO A 62 11.10 2.27 3.61
CA PRO A 62 12.09 1.25 3.27
C PRO A 62 11.63 0.23 2.22
N LEU A 63 10.31 0.13 2.01
CA LEU A 63 9.68 -0.86 1.15
C LEU A 63 9.64 -0.47 -0.32
N ASP A 64 10.14 0.72 -0.66
CA ASP A 64 9.97 1.29 -2.00
C ASP A 64 8.48 1.29 -2.41
N ALA A 65 7.59 1.37 -1.42
CA ALA A 65 6.13 1.43 -1.58
C ALA A 65 5.77 2.82 -2.12
N HIS A 66 6.20 3.09 -3.35
CA HIS A 66 6.17 4.40 -4.02
C HIS A 66 4.78 4.97 -4.23
N THR A 67 3.75 4.14 -4.04
CA THR A 67 2.38 4.56 -4.29
C THR A 67 1.50 4.14 -3.13
N THR A 68 1.37 5.05 -2.16
CA THR A 68 0.24 4.99 -1.23
C THR A 68 -0.96 5.61 -1.93
N LEU A 69 -1.94 4.79 -2.28
CA LEU A 69 -3.14 5.25 -2.97
C LEU A 69 -4.30 5.31 -2.00
N PRO A 70 -4.83 6.51 -1.70
CA PRO A 70 -6.06 6.64 -0.97
C PRO A 70 -7.22 6.25 -1.89
N ILE A 71 -8.09 5.39 -1.38
CA ILE A 71 -9.28 4.92 -2.09
C ILE A 71 -10.50 4.93 -1.18
N SER A 72 -11.66 4.90 -1.81
CA SER A 72 -12.89 4.43 -1.17
C SER A 72 -13.41 3.20 -1.90
N GLY A 73 -13.39 2.05 -1.23
CA GLY A 73 -14.06 0.85 -1.75
C GLY A 73 -15.58 0.98 -1.81
N VAL A 74 -16.17 2.01 -1.17
CA VAL A 74 -17.62 2.25 -1.19
C VAL A 74 -18.03 3.14 -2.37
N THR A 75 -17.31 4.25 -2.59
CA THR A 75 -17.63 5.19 -3.67
C THR A 75 -16.93 4.83 -4.99
N GLY A 76 -15.93 3.95 -4.96
CA GLY A 76 -15.08 3.61 -6.10
C GLY A 76 -13.99 4.64 -6.39
N GLU A 77 -13.94 5.74 -5.64
CA GLU A 77 -12.95 6.78 -5.84
C GLU A 77 -11.54 6.25 -5.58
N GLY A 78 -10.61 6.58 -6.48
CA GLY A 78 -9.20 6.14 -6.39
C GLY A 78 -8.94 4.69 -6.83
N VAL A 79 -9.98 3.88 -7.06
CA VAL A 79 -9.84 2.47 -7.47
C VAL A 79 -9.21 2.34 -8.86
N GLU A 80 -9.57 3.20 -9.83
CA GLU A 80 -8.94 3.17 -11.16
C GLU A 80 -7.42 3.40 -11.09
N ARG A 81 -6.98 4.39 -10.30
CA ARG A 81 -5.55 4.65 -10.08
C ARG A 81 -4.84 3.47 -9.43
N LEU A 82 -5.52 2.76 -8.53
CA LEU A 82 -5.01 1.52 -7.92
C LEU A 82 -4.82 0.42 -8.97
N MET A 83 -5.81 0.23 -9.84
CA MET A 83 -5.73 -0.75 -10.92
C MET A 83 -4.60 -0.40 -11.91
N ASP A 84 -4.46 0.87 -12.27
CA ASP A 84 -3.37 1.35 -13.13
C ASP A 84 -2.00 1.09 -12.50
N ALA A 85 -1.83 1.39 -11.20
CA ALA A 85 -0.59 1.14 -10.49
C ALA A 85 -0.24 -0.36 -10.47
N ILE A 86 -1.23 -1.24 -10.22
CA ILE A 86 -1.04 -2.70 -10.29
C ILE A 86 -0.56 -3.12 -11.68
N VAL A 87 -1.17 -2.59 -12.75
CA VAL A 87 -0.79 -2.91 -14.12
C VAL A 87 0.62 -2.41 -14.45
N ILE A 88 0.98 -1.22 -14.00
CA ILE A 88 2.31 -0.63 -14.20
C ILE A 88 3.38 -1.49 -13.52
N GLU A 89 3.17 -1.85 -12.26
CA GLU A 89 4.13 -2.67 -11.50
C GLU A 89 4.24 -4.09 -12.06
N ALA A 90 3.11 -4.68 -12.50
CA ALA A 90 3.12 -5.97 -13.19
C ALA A 90 3.95 -5.94 -14.48
N LYS A 91 3.91 -4.84 -15.24
CA LYS A 91 4.70 -4.65 -16.47
C LYS A 91 6.19 -4.42 -16.19
N LYS A 92 6.54 -3.68 -15.14
CA LYS A 92 7.94 -3.48 -14.73
C LYS A 92 8.61 -4.81 -14.40
N GLY A 93 7.92 -5.67 -13.65
CA GLY A 93 8.41 -7.02 -13.32
C GLY A 93 8.56 -7.96 -14.51
N GLN A 94 7.90 -7.68 -15.65
CA GLN A 94 8.09 -8.44 -16.90
C GLN A 94 9.30 -7.95 -17.70
N ARG A 95 9.55 -6.64 -17.75
CA ARG A 95 10.71 -6.05 -18.46
C ARG A 95 12.07 -6.41 -17.85
N ALA A 96 12.12 -6.68 -16.54
CA ALA A 96 13.36 -7.08 -15.87
C ALA A 96 13.77 -8.55 -16.14
N LYS A 97 12.94 -9.33 -16.84
CA LYS A 97 13.18 -10.77 -17.14
C LYS A 97 13.56 -11.06 -18.60
N THR A 98 13.68 -10.03 -19.43
CA THR A 98 14.15 -10.08 -20.83
C THR A 98 15.50 -9.40 -20.94
#